data_AF-A0AAD2GCL6-F1
#
_entry.id   AF-A0AAD2GCL6-F1
#
_cell.length_a   1.000
_cell.length_b   1.000
_cell.length_c   1.000
_cell.angle_alpha   90.00
_cell.angle_beta   90.00
_cell.angle_gamma   90.00
#
_symmetry.space_group_name_H-M   'P 1'
#
loop_
_entity.id
_entity.type
_entity.pdbx_description
1 polymer ?
#
loop_
_entity_poly.entity_id
_entity_poly.type
_entity_poly.pdbx_seq_one_letter_code
_entity_poly.pdbx_strand_id
1 'polypeptide(L)'
;MYFSCIKKPGKSITQGSEGGSVVSDLTGPTTGSGNTDSGSTKWTPLEKQTEQKNPQINSIFQPYLDKVNSKQVKTALARTGGGPQVTRNGRSINMCVSYHLKGKCWSGCQRKDDHGQHTPDEDNLLLNWCQAAYPADS
;
A
#
# COMPACT_ATOMS: atom_id res chain seq x y z
N MET A 1 55.73 14.32 -5.64
CA MET A 1 56.64 14.30 -4.47
C MET A 1 55.78 14.36 -3.21
N TYR A 2 55.98 13.39 -2.30
CA TYR A 2 55.55 13.27 -0.89
C TYR A 2 54.03 13.29 -0.58
N PHE A 3 53.38 12.14 -0.33
CA PHE A 3 53.35 11.27 0.88
C PHE A 3 52.61 11.86 2.08
N SER A 4 51.46 11.28 2.46
CA SER A 4 51.38 10.48 3.71
C SER A 4 50.05 9.75 3.88
N CYS A 5 50.17 8.43 4.00
CA CYS A 5 49.20 7.48 4.55
C CYS A 5 49.44 7.31 6.06
N ILE A 6 48.38 7.19 6.88
CA ILE A 6 48.37 6.42 8.15
C ILE A 6 46.89 5.98 8.35
N LYS A 7 46.42 4.72 8.27
CA LYS A 7 46.75 3.39 8.84
C LYS A 7 46.26 3.14 10.28
N LYS A 8 44.97 2.74 10.40
CA LYS A 8 44.36 1.64 11.23
C LYS A 8 44.61 1.64 12.77
N PRO A 9 44.28 0.58 13.55
CA PRO A 9 42.96 0.02 13.97
C PRO A 9 42.86 -0.20 15.53
N GLY A 10 41.69 -0.61 16.05
CA GLY A 10 41.59 -1.34 17.34
C GLY A 10 40.15 -1.42 17.89
N LYS A 11 39.49 -2.59 18.01
CA LYS A 11 39.52 -3.62 19.10
C LYS A 11 39.01 -3.05 20.45
N SER A 12 38.17 -3.65 21.30
CA SER A 12 37.63 -5.02 21.47
C SER A 12 36.51 -5.01 22.56
N ILE A 13 35.50 -5.87 22.42
CA ILE A 13 34.88 -6.86 23.36
C ILE A 13 34.85 -6.57 24.88
N THR A 14 33.69 -6.77 25.54
CA THR A 14 33.42 -7.51 26.82
C THR A 14 31.88 -7.54 27.04
N GLN A 15 31.14 -8.65 26.86
CA GLN A 15 30.79 -9.77 27.78
C GLN A 15 30.01 -9.43 29.07
N GLY A 16 28.83 -10.07 29.23
CA GLY A 16 28.29 -10.55 30.52
C GLY A 16 26.96 -9.96 30.99
N SER A 17 25.88 -10.76 30.99
CA SER A 17 25.36 -11.42 32.20
C SER A 17 23.93 -11.95 31.99
N GLU A 18 23.78 -13.23 32.29
CA GLU A 18 22.54 -14.01 32.30
C GLU A 18 21.60 -13.55 33.43
N GLY A 19 20.30 -13.46 33.14
CA GLY A 19 19.26 -13.17 34.12
C GLY A 19 18.08 -14.11 33.89
N GLY A 20 18.06 -15.23 34.62
CA GLY A 20 16.98 -16.21 34.60
C GLY A 20 15.71 -15.67 35.24
N SER A 21 14.57 -15.95 34.61
CA SER A 21 13.25 -15.84 35.25
C SER A 21 12.69 -17.24 35.44
N VAL A 22 12.52 -17.56 36.72
CA VAL A 22 11.94 -18.77 37.28
C VAL A 22 10.53 -19.00 36.71
N VAL A 23 10.27 -20.21 36.22
CA VAL A 23 8.92 -20.75 36.10
C VAL A 23 8.58 -21.40 37.44
N SER A 24 7.47 -20.98 38.04
CA SER A 24 6.91 -21.66 39.22
C SER A 24 5.57 -22.24 38.80
N ASP A 25 5.53 -23.57 38.71
CA ASP A 25 4.33 -24.37 38.75
C ASP A 25 3.59 -24.15 40.07
N LEU A 26 2.31 -23.78 40.03
CA LEU A 26 1.34 -24.15 41.07
C LEU A 26 -0.03 -24.38 40.41
N THR A 27 -0.43 -25.65 40.42
CA THR A 27 -1.74 -26.19 40.13
C THR A 27 -2.78 -25.73 41.15
N GLY A 28 -4.00 -25.48 40.69
CA GLY A 28 -5.20 -25.41 41.53
C GLY A 28 -6.47 -25.41 40.66
N PRO A 29 -7.41 -26.36 40.84
CA PRO A 29 -8.67 -26.35 40.12
C PRO A 29 -9.63 -25.39 40.83
N THR A 30 -10.33 -24.53 40.09
CA THR A 30 -11.45 -23.76 40.65
C THR A 30 -12.65 -23.84 39.72
N THR A 31 -13.64 -24.56 40.24
CA THR A 31 -15.01 -24.71 39.77
C THR A 31 -15.73 -23.36 39.68
N GLY A 32 -16.36 -23.10 38.53
CA GLY A 32 -17.70 -22.51 38.46
C GLY A 32 -17.87 -20.98 38.50
N SER A 33 -18.90 -20.55 37.76
CA SER A 33 -19.64 -19.28 37.82
C SER A 33 -19.08 -18.04 37.13
N GLY A 34 -19.64 -17.77 35.94
CA GLY A 34 -20.59 -16.64 35.81
C GLY A 34 -20.09 -15.34 35.17
N ASN A 35 -20.72 -15.03 34.02
CA ASN A 35 -20.91 -13.72 33.38
C ASN A 35 -19.69 -12.95 32.84
N THR A 36 -19.68 -12.72 31.52
CA THR A 36 -20.16 -11.44 30.97
C THR A 36 -20.31 -11.52 29.45
N ASP A 37 -21.49 -11.11 29.01
CA ASP A 37 -21.91 -10.78 27.66
C ASP A 37 -20.83 -10.00 26.90
N SER A 38 -20.15 -10.67 25.95
CA SER A 38 -19.37 -9.99 24.91
C SER A 38 -20.27 -9.84 23.71
N GLY A 39 -20.93 -8.67 23.69
CA GLY A 39 -21.88 -8.22 22.72
C GLY A 39 -21.58 -8.71 21.32
N SER A 40 -22.57 -9.41 20.77
CA SER A 40 -22.77 -9.60 19.34
C SER A 40 -22.49 -8.27 18.63
N THR A 41 -21.34 -8.16 17.97
CA THR A 41 -21.11 -7.10 16.98
C THR A 41 -22.19 -7.30 15.93
N LYS A 42 -23.25 -6.49 16.02
CA LYS A 42 -24.25 -6.34 14.96
C LYS A 42 -23.50 -6.23 13.64
N TRP A 43 -23.60 -7.27 12.82
CA TRP A 43 -23.22 -7.19 11.42
C TRP A 43 -24.09 -6.10 10.80
N THR A 44 -23.52 -4.91 10.62
CA THR A 44 -24.10 -3.95 9.71
C THR A 44 -24.10 -4.60 8.33
N PRO A 45 -25.19 -4.47 7.55
CA PRO A 45 -25.16 -4.92 6.16
C PRO A 45 -23.95 -4.27 5.48
N LEU A 46 -23.06 -5.10 4.92
CA LEU A 46 -21.95 -4.61 4.11
C LEU A 46 -22.57 -3.75 3.01
N GLU A 47 -22.41 -2.44 3.12
CA GLU A 47 -22.98 -1.48 2.17
C GLU A 47 -22.59 -1.93 0.76
N LYS A 48 -23.60 -2.20 -0.06
CA LYS A 48 -23.39 -2.85 -1.36
C LYS A 48 -22.49 -1.97 -2.21
N GLN A 49 -21.25 -2.38 -2.40
CA GLN A 49 -20.31 -1.65 -3.26
C GLN A 49 -20.84 -1.65 -4.69
N THR A 50 -20.84 -0.47 -5.32
CA THR A 50 -21.27 -0.28 -6.70
C THR A 50 -20.05 0.05 -7.57
N GLU A 51 -20.10 -0.37 -8.84
CA GLU A 51 -19.06 0.00 -9.79
C GLU A 51 -19.30 1.45 -10.26
N GLN A 52 -18.31 2.31 -10.06
CA GLN A 52 -18.25 3.67 -10.59
C GLN A 52 -17.42 3.66 -11.88
N LYS A 53 -18.05 4.07 -12.99
CA LYS A 53 -17.38 4.20 -14.29
C LYS A 53 -16.74 5.58 -14.43
N ASN A 54 -15.62 5.64 -15.14
CA ASN A 54 -15.01 6.87 -15.60
C ASN A 54 -15.55 7.17 -17.02
N PRO A 55 -16.40 8.20 -17.19
CA PRO A 55 -16.89 8.58 -18.51
C PRO A 55 -15.84 9.30 -19.37
N GLN A 56 -14.70 9.70 -18.78
CA GLN A 56 -13.68 10.54 -19.40
C GLN A 56 -12.31 9.83 -19.40
N ILE A 57 -12.24 8.60 -19.93
CA ILE A 57 -10.95 7.91 -20.10
C ILE A 57 -10.16 8.64 -21.20
N ASN A 58 -8.99 9.14 -20.85
CA ASN A 58 -8.10 9.77 -21.83
C ASN A 58 -7.52 8.71 -22.80
N SER A 59 -7.61 8.98 -24.11
CA SER A 59 -7.11 8.10 -25.16
C SER A 59 -5.60 7.88 -25.12
N ILE A 60 -4.83 8.75 -24.45
CA ILE A 60 -3.39 8.58 -24.26
C ILE A 60 -3.04 7.25 -23.54
N PHE A 61 -3.97 6.72 -22.74
CA PHE A 61 -3.78 5.49 -21.99
C PHE A 61 -4.17 4.21 -22.74
N GLN A 62 -4.68 4.31 -23.97
CA GLN A 62 -5.11 3.16 -24.81
C GLN A 62 -4.10 1.99 -24.82
N PRO A 63 -2.78 2.20 -24.97
CA PRO A 63 -1.80 1.11 -24.96
C PRO A 63 -1.72 0.31 -23.66
N TYR A 64 -2.26 0.85 -22.56
CA TYR A 64 -2.21 0.28 -21.23
C TYR A 64 -3.56 -0.28 -20.76
N LEU A 65 -4.69 0.16 -21.33
CA LEU A 65 -6.03 -0.25 -20.85
C LEU A 65 -6.18 -1.79 -20.81
N ASP A 66 -5.71 -2.47 -21.87
CA ASP A 66 -5.79 -3.93 -21.98
C ASP A 66 -4.81 -4.68 -21.06
N LYS A 67 -3.71 -4.01 -20.67
CA LYS A 67 -2.69 -4.58 -19.77
C LYS A 67 -3.11 -4.48 -18.30
N VAL A 68 -4.05 -3.61 -17.97
CA VAL A 68 -4.38 -3.24 -16.59
C VAL A 68 -5.57 -4.07 -16.09
N ASN A 69 -5.33 -5.35 -15.78
CA ASN A 69 -6.28 -6.11 -14.95
C ASN A 69 -5.99 -5.95 -13.44
N SER A 70 -6.92 -6.32 -12.56
CA SER A 70 -6.76 -6.08 -11.10
C SER A 70 -5.51 -6.75 -10.51
N LYS A 71 -5.09 -7.90 -11.05
CA LYS A 71 -3.85 -8.57 -10.64
C LYS A 71 -2.63 -7.77 -11.08
N GLN A 72 -2.63 -7.30 -12.34
CA GLN A 72 -1.56 -6.48 -12.90
C GLN A 72 -1.43 -5.12 -12.22
N VAL A 73 -2.53 -4.47 -11.81
CA VAL A 73 -2.47 -3.24 -10.99
C VAL A 73 -1.74 -3.50 -9.68
N LYS A 74 -2.05 -4.60 -8.98
CA LYS A 74 -1.39 -4.92 -7.71
C LYS A 74 0.11 -5.16 -7.90
N THR A 75 0.49 -5.91 -8.95
CA THR A 75 1.90 -6.13 -9.31
C THR A 75 2.61 -4.83 -9.67
N ALA A 76 1.99 -3.98 -10.48
CA ALA A 76 2.53 -2.68 -10.88
C ALA A 76 2.77 -1.75 -9.69
N LEU A 77 1.80 -1.65 -8.77
CA LEU A 77 1.93 -0.88 -7.54
C LEU A 77 3.06 -1.42 -6.65
N ALA A 78 3.22 -2.74 -6.55
CA ALA A 78 4.33 -3.34 -5.80
C ALA A 78 5.69 -3.04 -6.45
N ARG A 79 5.78 -3.09 -7.79
CA ARG A 79 7.00 -2.80 -8.55
C ARG A 79 7.47 -1.36 -8.40
N THR A 80 6.53 -0.42 -8.42
CA THR A 80 6.80 1.03 -8.40
C THR A 80 6.80 1.63 -7.00
N GLY A 81 6.49 0.83 -5.96
CA GLY A 81 6.37 1.30 -4.58
C GLY A 81 5.08 2.08 -4.28
N GLY A 82 4.17 2.21 -5.24
CA GLY A 82 2.92 2.95 -5.08
C GLY A 82 2.37 3.46 -6.41
N GLY A 83 1.23 4.14 -6.34
CA GLY A 83 0.71 4.86 -7.51
C GLY A 83 1.45 6.19 -7.69
N PRO A 84 1.31 6.82 -8.86
CA PRO A 84 1.70 8.22 -9.01
C PRO A 84 0.92 9.07 -8.01
N GLN A 85 1.51 10.16 -7.50
CA GLN A 85 0.87 11.02 -6.50
C GLN A 85 0.32 12.30 -7.11
N VAL A 86 -0.88 12.69 -6.67
CA VAL A 86 -1.55 13.94 -7.03
C VAL A 86 -2.04 14.66 -5.79
N THR A 87 -2.16 15.98 -5.88
CA THR A 87 -2.70 16.79 -4.78
C THR A 87 -4.19 16.98 -4.97
N ARG A 88 -4.98 16.53 -3.98
CA ARG A 88 -6.43 16.81 -3.89
C ARG A 88 -6.70 17.43 -2.53
N ASN A 89 -7.39 18.58 -2.51
CA ASN A 89 -7.77 19.29 -1.29
C ASN A 89 -6.56 19.51 -0.33
N GLY A 90 -5.40 19.87 -0.87
CA GLY A 90 -4.17 20.11 -0.10
C GLY A 90 -3.48 18.86 0.44
N ARG A 91 -3.93 17.65 0.08
CA ARG A 91 -3.32 16.37 0.48
C ARG A 91 -2.75 15.64 -0.72
N SER A 92 -1.53 15.11 -0.57
CA SER A 92 -0.96 14.18 -1.55
C SER A 92 -1.63 12.82 -1.38
N ILE A 93 -2.22 12.32 -2.45
CA ILE A 93 -2.83 10.99 -2.51
C ILE A 93 -2.30 10.23 -3.72
N ASN A 94 -2.25 8.91 -3.63
CA ASN A 94 -1.99 8.08 -4.79
C ASN A 94 -3.16 8.17 -5.77
N MET A 95 -2.88 8.28 -7.06
CA MET A 95 -3.87 8.23 -8.12
C MET A 95 -4.60 6.88 -8.13
N CYS A 96 -5.86 6.92 -8.52
CA CYS A 96 -6.69 5.74 -8.64
C CYS A 96 -6.47 5.05 -10.00
N VAL A 97 -5.37 4.31 -10.12
CA VAL A 97 -4.96 3.61 -11.35
C VAL A 97 -6.11 2.78 -11.97
N SER A 98 -6.90 2.09 -11.15
CA SER A 98 -8.06 1.34 -11.64
C SER A 98 -9.10 2.24 -12.30
N TYR A 99 -9.43 3.39 -11.71
CA TYR A 99 -10.42 4.31 -12.27
C TYR A 99 -9.94 4.91 -13.59
N HIS A 100 -8.68 5.32 -13.65
CA HIS A 100 -8.12 6.05 -14.80
C HIS A 100 -7.69 5.14 -15.95
N LEU A 101 -7.15 3.96 -15.66
CA LEU A 101 -6.69 3.03 -16.69
C LEU A 101 -7.69 1.92 -17.02
N LYS A 102 -8.55 1.50 -16.08
CA LYS A 102 -9.60 0.50 -16.41
C LYS A 102 -10.92 1.16 -16.76
N GLY A 103 -11.02 2.47 -16.58
CA GLY A 103 -12.27 3.19 -16.74
C GLY A 103 -13.30 2.92 -15.65
N LYS A 104 -12.93 2.25 -14.55
CA LYS A 104 -13.87 1.89 -13.50
C LYS A 104 -13.21 1.54 -12.17
N CYS A 105 -13.89 1.85 -11.08
CA CYS A 105 -13.50 1.49 -9.73
C CYS A 105 -14.72 1.21 -8.86
N TRP A 106 -14.52 0.84 -7.60
CA TRP A 106 -15.62 0.58 -6.66
C TRP A 106 -15.97 1.82 -5.85
N SER A 107 -17.25 1.97 -5.48
CA SER A 107 -17.75 3.10 -4.67
C SER A 107 -17.06 3.22 -3.30
N GLY A 108 -16.60 2.09 -2.75
CA GLY A 108 -15.80 2.05 -1.52
C GLY A 108 -14.31 2.38 -1.71
N CYS A 109 -13.89 2.93 -2.86
CA CYS A 109 -12.50 3.27 -3.10
C CYS A 109 -12.02 4.36 -2.14
N GLN A 110 -10.93 4.09 -1.42
CA GLN A 110 -10.29 5.06 -0.51
C GLN A 110 -9.68 6.27 -1.25
N ARG A 111 -9.56 6.20 -2.58
CA ARG A 111 -9.03 7.26 -3.46
C ARG A 111 -10.14 7.93 -4.28
N LYS A 112 -11.40 7.92 -3.79
CA LYS A 112 -12.54 8.52 -4.49
C LYS A 112 -12.36 10.02 -4.78
N ASP A 113 -11.56 10.73 -4.00
CA ASP A 113 -11.22 12.14 -4.22
C ASP A 113 -10.46 12.36 -5.55
N ASP A 114 -9.89 11.29 -6.12
CA ASP A 114 -9.24 11.27 -7.43
C ASP A 114 -10.15 10.76 -8.56
N HIS A 115 -11.42 10.41 -8.27
CA HIS A 115 -12.39 10.01 -9.29
C HIS A 115 -12.94 11.24 -10.02
N GLY A 116 -12.10 11.85 -10.85
CA GLY A 116 -12.44 13.02 -11.66
C GLY A 116 -11.58 13.07 -12.91
N GLN A 117 -11.68 14.18 -13.63
CA GLN A 117 -10.84 14.41 -14.80
C GLN A 117 -9.45 14.87 -14.35
N HIS A 118 -8.40 14.32 -14.97
CA HIS A 118 -7.04 14.82 -14.81
C HIS A 118 -6.79 16.09 -15.60
N THR A 119 -5.84 16.86 -15.08
CA THR A 119 -5.13 17.86 -15.86
C THR A 119 -4.07 17.19 -16.76
N PRO A 120 -3.62 17.87 -17.83
CA PRO A 120 -2.58 17.32 -18.71
C PRO A 120 -1.29 16.91 -18.00
N ASP A 121 -0.89 17.64 -16.94
CA ASP A 121 0.32 17.33 -16.17
C ASP A 121 0.16 16.03 -15.37
N GLU A 122 -1.04 15.78 -14.85
CA GLU A 122 -1.36 14.54 -14.14
C GLU A 122 -1.45 13.36 -15.10
N ASP A 123 -1.93 13.59 -16.31
CA ASP A 123 -1.91 12.57 -17.36
C ASP A 123 -0.48 12.20 -17.75
N ASN A 124 0.41 13.18 -17.89
CA ASN A 124 1.83 12.93 -18.13
C ASN A 124 2.48 12.17 -16.97
N LEU A 125 2.13 12.52 -15.74
CA LEU A 125 2.63 11.85 -14.53
C LEU A 125 2.15 10.39 -14.47
N LEU A 126 0.88 10.11 -14.78
CA LEU A 126 0.35 8.75 -14.88
C LEU A 126 0.97 7.98 -16.04
N LEU A 127 1.20 8.63 -17.19
CA LEU A 127 1.84 8.00 -18.35
C LEU A 127 3.28 7.56 -18.04
N ASN A 128 4.07 8.43 -17.41
CA ASN A 128 5.43 8.11 -16.98
C ASN A 128 5.43 6.94 -15.98
N TRP A 129 4.47 6.92 -15.06
CA TRP A 129 4.29 5.79 -14.15
C TRP A 129 3.94 4.50 -14.90
N CYS A 130 3.04 4.56 -15.89
CA CYS A 130 2.65 3.41 -16.72
C CYS A 130 3.84 2.80 -17.45
N GLN A 131 4.76 3.62 -17.96
CA GLN A 131 5.98 3.14 -18.62
C GLN A 131 6.89 2.35 -17.67
N ALA A 132 7.05 2.83 -16.43
CA ALA A 132 7.83 2.11 -15.41
C ALA A 132 7.10 0.86 -14.88
N ALA A 133 5.78 0.92 -14.78
CA ALA A 133 4.93 -0.16 -14.27
C ALA A 133 4.75 -1.32 -15.27
N TYR A 134 4.67 -1.01 -16.57
CA TYR A 134 4.37 -1.95 -17.65
C TYR A 134 5.43 -1.88 -18.77
N PRO A 135 6.68 -2.30 -18.50
CA PRO A 135 7.71 -2.32 -19.52
C PRO A 135 7.34 -3.34 -20.61
N ALA A 136 7.90 -3.15 -21.81
CA ALA A 136 7.48 -3.83 -23.04
C ALA A 136 7.74 -5.36 -23.05
N ASP A 137 8.50 -5.84 -22.08
CA ASP A 137 9.13 -7.16 -21.98
C ASP A 137 8.59 -8.01 -20.80
N SER A 138 7.42 -7.67 -20.23
CA SER A 138 6.78 -8.40 -19.12
C SER A 138 5.64 -9.33 -19.53
#